data_AF-A0A662ETP3-F1
#
_entry.id   AF-A0A662ETP3-F1
#
_cell.length_a   1.000
_cell.length_b   1.000
_cell.length_c   1.000
_cell.angle_alpha   90.00
_cell.angle_beta   90.00
_cell.angle_gamma   90.00
#
_symmetry.space_group_name_H-M   'P 1'
#
loop_
_entity.id
_entity.type
_entity.pdbx_description
1 polymer ?
#
loop_
_entity_poly.entity_id
_entity_poly.type
_entity_poly.pdbx_seq_one_letter_code
_entity_poly.pdbx_strand_id
1 'polypeptide(L)'
;MLGGFALAAGPFSGSWEMEIGLSPQQTKPFSAFSSTLNAGFTLSFLTLTSSSDFIIDGWLWQEFGLCATIGFISFDGVMLFEPQSGSFLYTQGILTLDFNPFVVRWYAAMTGSDSPYGLNYGHVLDLYGEIGGGAFTFESQTFFGAD
;
A
#
# COMPACT_ATOMS: atom_id res chain seq x y z
N MET A 1 12.10 33.04 7.24
CA MET A 1 10.73 33.18 6.69
C MET A 1 10.02 31.87 7.00
N LEU A 2 9.17 31.85 8.02
CA LEU A 2 8.44 30.65 8.46
C LEU A 2 7.22 30.47 7.54
N GLY A 3 7.30 29.50 6.62
CA GLY A 3 6.18 29.10 5.77
C GLY A 3 5.27 28.16 6.54
N GLY A 4 4.16 28.68 7.05
CA GLY A 4 3.09 27.85 7.62
C GLY A 4 2.35 27.13 6.51
N PHE A 5 2.43 25.79 6.50
CA PHE A 5 1.55 24.96 5.69
C PHE A 5 0.27 24.71 6.49
N ALA A 6 -0.78 25.43 6.16
CA ALA A 6 -2.13 25.07 6.58
C ALA A 6 -2.59 23.89 5.72
N LEU A 7 -2.40 22.66 6.22
CA LEU A 7 -3.12 21.50 5.71
C LEU A 7 -4.60 21.68 6.12
N ALA A 8 -5.36 22.37 5.27
CA ALA A 8 -6.80 22.33 5.31
C ALA A 8 -7.24 20.91 4.88
N ALA A 9 -7.37 20.00 5.84
CA ALA A 9 -7.93 18.68 5.62
C ALA A 9 -9.19 18.56 6.48
N GLY A 10 -10.32 19.05 5.95
CA GLY A 10 -11.61 18.51 6.36
C GLY A 10 -11.64 17.00 6.04
N PRO A 11 -12.49 16.19 6.68
CA PRO A 11 -12.63 14.78 6.31
C PRO A 11 -13.04 14.72 4.84
N PHE A 12 -12.15 14.17 4.00
CA PHE A 12 -12.47 13.92 2.61
C PHE A 12 -13.51 12.81 2.56
N SER A 13 -14.70 13.12 2.02
CA SER A 13 -15.76 12.15 1.78
C SER A 13 -16.09 12.11 0.29
N GLY A 14 -16.23 10.91 -0.26
CA GLY A 14 -16.70 10.68 -1.62
C GLY A 14 -17.35 9.32 -1.72
N SER A 15 -18.30 9.17 -2.64
CA SER A 15 -18.91 7.90 -2.99
C SER A 15 -18.69 7.65 -4.48
N TRP A 16 -18.24 6.45 -4.80
CA TRP A 16 -18.26 5.93 -6.16
C TRP A 16 -19.45 4.98 -6.33
N GLU A 17 -20.02 4.93 -7.52
CA GLU A 17 -21.05 3.96 -7.88
C GLU A 17 -20.77 3.50 -9.31
N MET A 18 -20.85 2.20 -9.55
CA MET A 18 -20.69 1.60 -10.87
C MET A 18 -21.81 0.61 -11.08
N GLU A 19 -22.64 0.84 -12.11
CA GLU A 19 -23.67 -0.07 -12.55
C GLU A 19 -23.26 -0.71 -13.87
N ILE A 20 -23.25 -2.04 -13.93
CA ILE A 20 -23.03 -2.81 -15.17
C ILE A 20 -24.31 -3.58 -15.49
N GLY A 21 -25.06 -3.11 -16.49
CA GLY A 21 -26.23 -3.80 -17.01
C GLY A 21 -25.87 -4.78 -18.12
N LEU A 22 -26.09 -6.09 -17.91
CA LEU A 22 -25.95 -7.12 -18.93
C LEU A 22 -27.32 -7.75 -19.21
N SER A 23 -27.76 -7.77 -20.48
CA SER A 23 -29.05 -8.35 -20.90
C SER A 23 -28.87 -9.50 -21.92
N PRO A 24 -28.33 -10.65 -21.48
CA PRO A 24 -28.15 -11.81 -22.36
C PRO A 24 -29.46 -12.52 -22.72
N GLN A 25 -29.58 -12.95 -23.98
CA GLN A 25 -30.77 -13.63 -24.53
C GLN A 25 -30.77 -15.16 -24.34
N GLN A 26 -29.89 -15.70 -23.48
CA GLN A 26 -29.70 -17.15 -23.28
C GLN A 26 -29.88 -17.55 -21.82
N THR A 27 -30.26 -18.81 -21.57
CA THR A 27 -30.63 -19.33 -20.23
C THR A 27 -29.44 -19.51 -19.28
N LYS A 28 -28.20 -19.66 -19.79
CA LYS A 28 -26.94 -19.68 -19.02
C LYS A 28 -25.83 -18.96 -19.80
N PRO A 29 -25.85 -17.63 -19.82
CA PRO A 29 -24.96 -16.84 -20.68
C PRO A 29 -23.56 -16.66 -20.13
N PHE A 30 -23.36 -16.88 -18.82
CA PHE A 30 -22.08 -16.72 -18.16
C PHE A 30 -21.80 -17.90 -17.23
N SER A 31 -20.57 -18.40 -17.28
CA SER A 31 -20.05 -19.39 -16.32
C SER A 31 -19.07 -18.77 -15.32
N ALA A 32 -18.66 -17.52 -15.53
CA ALA A 32 -17.79 -16.74 -14.66
C ALA A 32 -17.99 -15.23 -14.89
N PHE A 33 -17.70 -14.45 -13.86
CA PHE A 33 -17.62 -12.99 -13.90
C PHE A 33 -16.36 -12.59 -13.13
N SER A 34 -15.63 -11.61 -13.64
CA SER A 34 -14.49 -10.99 -12.96
C SER A 34 -14.45 -9.51 -13.35
N SER A 35 -14.24 -8.64 -12.38
CA SER A 35 -14.12 -7.20 -12.57
C SER A 35 -13.13 -6.63 -11.57
N THR A 36 -12.31 -5.69 -12.00
CA THR A 36 -11.40 -4.94 -11.14
C THR A 36 -11.79 -3.47 -11.18
N LEU A 37 -12.02 -2.88 -10.01
CA LEU A 37 -12.24 -1.45 -9.84
C LEU A 37 -10.97 -0.83 -9.24
N ASN A 38 -10.38 0.11 -9.97
CA ASN A 38 -9.24 0.90 -9.50
C ASN A 38 -9.66 2.35 -9.28
N ALA A 39 -9.48 2.88 -8.07
CA ALA A 39 -9.45 4.32 -7.82
C ALA A 39 -8.05 4.76 -7.41
N GLY A 40 -7.70 5.96 -7.85
CA GLY A 40 -6.48 6.62 -7.46
C GLY A 40 -6.76 8.09 -7.19
N PHE A 41 -6.05 8.63 -6.21
CA PHE A 41 -5.99 10.04 -5.94
C PHE A 41 -4.54 10.45 -5.83
N THR A 42 -4.12 11.41 -6.64
CA THR A 42 -2.75 11.90 -6.66
C THR A 42 -2.71 13.40 -6.44
N LEU A 43 -1.94 13.79 -5.42
CA LEU A 43 -1.41 15.12 -5.19
C LEU A 43 0.10 15.08 -5.37
N SER A 44 0.73 16.26 -5.47
CA SER A 44 2.17 16.37 -5.73
C SER A 44 3.07 15.53 -4.80
N PHE A 45 2.66 15.33 -3.54
CA PHE A 45 3.44 14.63 -2.52
C PHE A 45 2.78 13.34 -2.02
N LEU A 46 1.59 12.99 -2.52
CA LEU A 46 0.75 11.93 -1.98
C LEU A 46 -0.03 11.24 -3.10
N THR A 47 0.11 9.92 -3.19
CA THR A 47 -0.73 9.04 -4.00
C THR A 47 -1.44 8.07 -3.07
N LEU A 48 -2.76 8.02 -3.17
CA LEU A 48 -3.61 7.00 -2.56
C LEU A 48 -4.19 6.16 -3.68
N THR A 49 -4.15 4.84 -3.55
CA THR A 49 -4.80 3.92 -4.49
C THR A 49 -5.72 2.96 -3.75
N SER A 50 -6.77 2.53 -4.44
CA SER A 50 -7.56 1.38 -4.02
C SER A 50 -7.87 0.52 -5.23
N SER A 51 -7.59 -0.77 -5.12
CA SER A 51 -7.96 -1.78 -6.11
C SER A 51 -8.91 -2.79 -5.47
N SER A 52 -10.04 -3.05 -6.11
CA SER A 52 -11.05 -4.00 -5.64
C SER A 52 -11.34 -5.02 -6.73
N ASP A 53 -11.17 -6.30 -6.40
CA ASP A 53 -11.47 -7.40 -7.31
C ASP A 53 -12.81 -8.05 -6.96
N PHE A 54 -13.68 -8.18 -7.95
CA PHE A 54 -14.98 -8.81 -7.85
C PHE A 54 -15.01 -10.04 -8.74
N ILE A 55 -15.60 -11.11 -8.23
CA ILE A 55 -15.92 -12.33 -8.99
C ILE A 55 -17.42 -12.58 -8.94
N ILE A 56 -17.90 -13.62 -9.62
CA ILE A 56 -19.33 -13.97 -9.63
C ILE A 56 -19.90 -14.23 -8.22
N ASP A 57 -19.05 -14.70 -7.31
CA ASP A 57 -19.38 -14.99 -5.91
C ASP A 57 -19.21 -13.77 -4.98
N GLY A 58 -18.89 -12.58 -5.53
CA GLY A 58 -18.84 -11.32 -4.80
C GLY A 58 -17.45 -10.69 -4.75
N TRP A 59 -17.24 -9.85 -3.73
CA TRP A 59 -15.99 -9.11 -3.54
C TRP A 59 -14.89 -10.05 -3.05
N LEU A 60 -13.83 -10.22 -3.82
CA LEU A 60 -12.74 -11.14 -3.50
C LEU A 60 -11.73 -10.52 -2.53
N TRP A 61 -11.15 -9.37 -2.89
CA TRP A 61 -10.20 -8.65 -2.04
C TRP A 61 -10.20 -7.15 -2.35
N GLN A 62 -9.68 -6.36 -1.41
CA GLN A 62 -9.43 -4.94 -1.59
C GLN A 62 -8.01 -4.58 -1.14
N GLU A 63 -7.24 -3.97 -2.03
CA GLU A 63 -5.94 -3.39 -1.73
C GLU A 63 -6.07 -1.88 -1.59
N PHE A 64 -5.35 -1.32 -0.62
CA PHE A 64 -5.11 0.10 -0.46
C PHE A 64 -3.62 0.36 -0.57
N GLY A 65 -3.23 1.28 -1.45
CA GLY A 65 -1.85 1.75 -1.57
C GLY A 65 -1.71 3.18 -1.08
N LEU A 66 -0.56 3.47 -0.46
CA LEU A 66 -0.16 4.79 -0.01
C LEU A 66 1.29 5.01 -0.42
N CYS A 67 1.53 6.02 -1.25
CA CYS A 67 2.86 6.52 -1.55
C CYS A 67 2.90 8.01 -1.20
N ALA A 68 3.86 8.43 -0.37
CA ALA A 68 4.01 9.82 0.03
C ALA A 68 5.49 10.22 0.03
N THR A 69 5.80 11.45 -0.36
CA THR A 69 7.16 11.98 -0.36
C THR A 69 7.17 13.46 0.00
N ILE A 70 7.83 13.82 1.10
CA ILE A 70 7.97 15.19 1.59
C ILE A 70 9.44 15.43 1.98
N GLY A 71 10.15 16.23 1.17
CA GLY A 71 11.55 16.54 1.41
C GLY A 71 12.42 15.28 1.35
N PHE A 72 13.15 15.00 2.43
CA PHE A 72 13.99 13.80 2.55
C PHE A 72 13.23 12.56 3.04
N ILE A 73 11.93 12.68 3.34
CA ILE A 73 11.11 11.58 3.87
C ILE A 73 10.22 11.04 2.76
N SER A 74 10.23 9.73 2.56
CA SER A 74 9.24 9.05 1.72
C SER A 74 8.71 7.79 2.38
N PHE A 75 7.47 7.45 2.05
CA PHE A 75 6.81 6.23 2.49
C PHE A 75 6.11 5.59 1.29
N ASP A 76 6.27 4.28 1.14
CA ASP A 76 5.53 3.47 0.19
C ASP A 76 4.97 2.25 0.94
N GLY A 77 3.68 1.98 0.82
CA GLY A 77 3.07 0.86 1.50
C GLY A 77 1.74 0.45 0.90
N VAL A 78 1.38 -0.80 1.19
CA VAL A 78 0.14 -1.43 0.75
C VAL A 78 -0.51 -2.20 1.89
N MET A 79 -1.83 -2.32 1.82
CA MET A 79 -2.64 -3.07 2.76
C MET A 79 -3.74 -3.82 2.00
N LEU A 80 -3.92 -5.10 2.31
CA LEU A 80 -4.86 -6.02 1.66
C LEU A 80 -5.89 -6.53 2.66
N PHE A 81 -7.16 -6.51 2.26
CA PHE A 81 -8.30 -7.01 3.02
C PHE A 81 -9.11 -8.02 2.20
N GLU A 82 -9.81 -8.90 2.92
CA GLU A 82 -10.87 -9.77 2.41
C GLU A 82 -12.22 -9.22 2.90
N PRO A 83 -12.98 -8.51 2.05
CA PRO A 83 -14.13 -7.74 2.52
C PRO A 83 -15.34 -8.56 2.94
N GLN A 84 -15.46 -9.83 2.54
CA GLN A 84 -16.64 -10.64 2.91
C GLN A 84 -16.56 -11.08 4.37
N SER A 85 -15.37 -11.44 4.85
CA SER A 85 -15.10 -11.68 6.27
C SER A 85 -14.79 -10.39 7.05
N GLY A 86 -14.40 -9.32 6.35
CA GLY A 86 -13.87 -8.11 6.98
C GLY A 86 -12.46 -8.32 7.55
N SER A 87 -11.74 -9.34 7.10
CA SER A 87 -10.43 -9.70 7.61
C SER A 87 -9.30 -8.93 6.95
N PHE A 88 -8.38 -8.47 7.77
CA PHE A 88 -7.06 -8.03 7.33
C PHE A 88 -6.25 -9.24 6.85
N LEU A 89 -5.67 -9.17 5.65
CA LEU A 89 -4.87 -10.25 5.07
C LEU A 89 -3.37 -9.98 5.17
N TYR A 90 -2.94 -8.77 4.81
CA TYR A 90 -1.53 -8.47 4.64
C TYR A 90 -1.27 -6.96 4.59
N THR A 91 -0.12 -6.52 5.09
CA THR A 91 0.42 -5.18 4.81
C THR A 91 1.93 -5.24 4.69
N GLN A 92 2.47 -4.32 3.90
CA GLN A 92 3.88 -3.97 3.96
C GLN A 92 4.06 -2.49 3.73
N GLY A 93 5.19 -1.96 4.18
CA GLY A 93 5.61 -0.62 3.82
C GLY A 93 7.08 -0.38 4.10
N ILE A 94 7.60 0.64 3.46
CA ILE A 94 8.97 1.12 3.61
C ILE A 94 8.94 2.62 3.86
N LEU A 95 9.48 3.03 5.02
CA LEU A 95 9.82 4.41 5.31
C LEU A 95 11.27 4.64 4.90
N THR A 96 11.52 5.65 4.08
CA THR A 96 12.87 6.06 3.67
C THR A 96 13.14 7.48 4.17
N LEU A 97 14.33 7.67 4.76
CA LEU A 97 14.90 8.97 5.10
C LEU A 97 16.20 9.14 4.30
N ASP A 98 16.19 10.01 3.30
CA ASP A 98 17.32 10.26 2.39
C ASP A 98 18.04 11.57 2.76
N PHE A 99 19.10 11.44 3.56
CA PHE A 99 19.94 12.54 3.98
C PHE A 99 21.34 12.38 3.40
N ASN A 100 21.63 12.90 2.20
CA ASN A 100 22.97 12.85 1.62
C ASN A 100 24.09 13.14 2.66
N PRO A 101 25.05 12.23 2.91
CA PRO A 101 25.36 10.99 2.17
C PRO A 101 24.70 9.69 2.65
N PHE A 102 23.78 9.73 3.60
CA PHE A 102 23.17 8.58 4.26
C PHE A 102 21.71 8.36 3.83
N VAL A 103 21.32 7.09 3.75
CA VAL A 103 19.92 6.70 3.57
C VAL A 103 19.54 5.72 4.66
N VAL A 104 18.45 5.99 5.37
CA VAL A 104 17.86 5.08 6.35
C VAL A 104 16.55 4.54 5.77
N ARG A 105 16.40 3.22 5.73
CA ARG A 105 15.17 2.56 5.30
C ARG A 105 14.66 1.67 6.41
N TRP A 106 13.38 1.80 6.73
CA TRP A 106 12.69 0.91 7.63
C TRP A 106 11.56 0.22 6.88
N TYR A 107 11.77 -1.06 6.56
CA TYR A 107 10.76 -1.93 6.00
C TYR A 107 10.02 -2.65 7.13
N ALA A 108 8.71 -2.79 6.99
CA ALA A 108 7.87 -3.59 7.85
C ALA A 108 6.85 -4.34 7.01
N ALA A 109 6.54 -5.58 7.40
CA ALA A 109 5.47 -6.36 6.81
C ALA A 109 4.76 -7.19 7.88
N MET A 110 3.49 -7.52 7.64
CA MET A 110 2.68 -8.32 8.55
C MET A 110 1.59 -9.07 7.77
N THR A 111 1.34 -10.32 8.17
CA THR A 111 0.19 -11.13 7.72
C THR A 111 -0.95 -11.08 8.73
N GLY A 112 -2.17 -11.27 8.23
CA GLY A 112 -3.37 -11.40 9.06
C GLY A 112 -3.43 -12.70 9.83
N SER A 113 -4.34 -12.76 10.81
CA SER A 113 -4.59 -13.94 11.64
C SER A 113 -5.07 -15.14 10.84
N ASP A 114 -5.72 -14.90 9.70
CA ASP A 114 -6.34 -15.93 8.87
C ASP A 114 -5.35 -16.52 7.85
N SER A 115 -4.10 -16.07 7.87
CA SER A 115 -3.00 -16.68 7.11
C SER A 115 -2.86 -18.16 7.49
N PRO A 116 -2.59 -19.07 6.52
CA PRO A 116 -2.30 -20.47 6.79
C PRO A 116 -1.10 -20.69 7.74
N TYR A 117 -0.24 -19.69 7.84
CA TYR A 117 0.95 -19.69 8.71
C TYR A 117 0.74 -18.88 10.00
N GLY A 118 -0.49 -18.41 10.25
CA GLY A 118 -0.82 -17.52 11.36
C GLY A 118 -0.33 -16.09 11.15
N LEU A 119 -0.50 -15.30 12.21
CA LEU A 119 0.01 -13.94 12.29
C LEU A 119 1.53 -13.96 12.34
N ASN A 120 2.16 -13.34 11.36
CA ASN A 120 3.59 -13.18 11.23
C ASN A 120 3.89 -11.71 10.92
N TYR A 121 5.01 -11.19 11.41
CA TYR A 121 5.44 -9.82 11.14
C TYR A 121 6.95 -9.75 11.06
N GLY A 122 7.48 -8.85 10.26
CA GLY A 122 8.91 -8.71 10.09
C GLY A 122 9.29 -7.27 9.86
N HIS A 123 10.49 -6.91 10.31
CA HIS A 123 11.06 -5.59 10.10
C HIS A 123 12.49 -5.71 9.61
N VAL A 124 12.87 -4.81 8.70
CA VAL A 124 14.26 -4.63 8.28
C VAL A 124 14.61 -3.16 8.47
N LEU A 125 15.63 -2.89 9.28
CA LEU A 125 16.27 -1.58 9.33
C LEU A 125 17.54 -1.63 8.48
N ASP A 126 17.54 -0.91 7.38
CA ASP A 126 18.66 -0.75 6.47
C ASP A 126 19.26 0.66 6.64
N LEU A 127 20.57 0.71 6.84
CA LEU A 127 21.35 1.94 6.86
C LEU A 127 22.42 1.86 5.77
N TYR A 128 22.31 2.76 4.80
CA TYR A 128 23.27 2.93 3.70
C TYR A 128 24.00 4.27 3.83
N GLY A 129 25.25 4.34 3.40
CA GLY A 129 25.94 5.61 3.22
C GLY A 129 27.04 5.59 2.16
N GLU A 130 27.18 6.71 1.46
CA GLU A 130 28.17 6.91 0.39
C GLU A 130 29.00 8.20 0.61
N ILE A 131 30.22 8.06 1.11
CA ILE A 131 31.06 9.18 1.50
C ILE A 131 32.05 9.53 0.38
N GLY A 132 32.19 10.82 0.09
CA GLY A 132 33.19 11.33 -0.86
C GLY A 132 32.89 10.99 -2.33
N GLY A 133 31.61 10.85 -2.69
CA GLY A 133 31.18 10.47 -4.05
C GLY A 133 31.56 9.04 -4.42
N GLY A 134 31.47 8.11 -3.45
CA GLY A 134 31.76 6.69 -3.65
C GLY A 134 33.15 6.25 -3.20
N ALA A 135 33.97 7.12 -2.60
CA ALA A 135 35.27 6.74 -2.06
C ALA A 135 35.16 5.72 -0.90
N PHE A 136 34.06 5.77 -0.16
CA PHE A 136 33.73 4.80 0.88
C PHE A 136 32.21 4.56 0.89
N THR A 137 31.80 3.29 0.85
CA THR A 137 30.40 2.88 0.97
C THR A 137 30.23 1.92 2.13
N PHE A 138 29.09 1.97 2.80
CA PHE A 138 28.69 0.98 3.78
C PHE A 138 27.18 0.72 3.70
N GLU A 139 26.79 -0.50 4.06
CA GLU A 139 25.40 -0.93 4.18
C GLU A 139 25.29 -1.85 5.40
N SER A 140 24.23 -1.68 6.17
CA SER A 140 23.94 -2.49 7.35
C SER A 140 22.45 -2.78 7.42
N GLN A 141 22.08 -4.05 7.31
CA GLN A 141 20.70 -4.51 7.42
C GLN A 141 20.50 -5.29 8.73
N THR A 142 19.54 -4.87 9.53
CA THR A 142 19.16 -5.55 10.78
C THR A 142 17.72 -6.04 10.68
N PHE A 143 17.53 -7.34 10.94
CA PHE A 143 16.25 -8.04 10.81
C PHE A 143 15.64 -8.29 12.19
N PHE A 144 14.32 -8.08 12.30
CA PHE A 144 13.56 -8.34 13.52
C PHE A 144 12.24 -9.03 13.19
N GLY A 145 11.75 -9.92 14.08
CA GLY A 145 10.37 -10.39 14.08
C GLY A 145 10.03 -11.56 13.16
N ALA A 146 10.89 -11.94 12.21
CA ALA A 146 10.63 -13.08 11.33
C ALA A 146 10.66 -14.42 12.10
N ASP A 147 9.52 -14.80 12.66
CA ASP A 147 9.23 -16.10 13.31
C ASP A 147 8.11 -16.83 12.58
#